data_AF-A0A377ZGU5-F1
#
_entry.id   AF-A0A377ZGU5-F1
#
_cell.length_a   1.000
_cell.length_b   1.000
_cell.length_c   1.000
_cell.angle_alpha   90.00
_cell.angle_beta   90.00
_cell.angle_gamma   90.00
#
_symmetry.space_group_name_H-M   'P 1'
#
loop_
_entity.id
_entity.type
_entity.pdbx_description
1 polymer ?
#
loop_
_entity_poly.entity_id
_entity_poly.type
_entity_poly.pdbx_seq_one_letter_code
_entity_poly.pdbx_strand_id
1 'polypeptide(L)'
;MQVSIAFAEQHTSGYPWKMNGTVRQEVFSLRGGLWFGTYHLLNYPASYSAPLYRFADFNAGWYASRNAAFQNAVVKASGVKLALDGDLIRYDSEEPGSTELAVRRLASQLGMSTARSIVS
;
A
#
# COMPACT_ATOMS: atom_id res chain seq x y z
N MET A 1 -6.10 -11.41 -7.39
CA MET A 1 -6.51 -10.00 -7.33
C MET A 1 -6.00 -9.31 -8.58
N GLN A 2 -6.81 -8.45 -9.19
CA GLN A 2 -6.47 -7.80 -10.45
C GLN A 2 -5.76 -6.48 -10.16
N VAL A 3 -4.70 -6.18 -10.91
CA VAL A 3 -4.07 -4.87 -10.89
C VAL A 3 -5.13 -3.81 -11.18
N SER A 4 -5.22 -2.78 -10.35
CA SER A 4 -6.22 -1.73 -10.55
C SER A 4 -5.95 -1.00 -11.85
N ILE A 5 -7.00 -0.53 -12.51
CA ILE A 5 -6.86 0.18 -13.79
C ILE A 5 -6.13 1.49 -13.59
N ALA A 6 -6.39 2.19 -12.48
CA ALA A 6 -5.65 3.39 -12.11
C ALA A 6 -4.15 3.11 -11.95
N PHE A 7 -3.76 1.99 -11.34
CA PHE A 7 -2.36 1.58 -11.27
C PHE A 7 -1.79 1.35 -12.67
N ALA A 8 -2.49 0.63 -13.54
CA ALA A 8 -2.01 0.35 -14.89
C ALA A 8 -1.87 1.64 -15.73
N GLU A 9 -2.80 2.58 -15.61
CA GLU A 9 -2.76 3.88 -16.29
C GLU A 9 -1.53 4.70 -15.89
N GLN A 10 -1.13 4.66 -14.61
CA GLN A 10 0.07 5.33 -14.09
C GLN A 10 1.38 4.66 -14.51
N HIS A 11 1.35 3.38 -14.91
CA HIS A 11 2.54 2.56 -15.17
C HIS A 11 2.59 2.00 -16.60
N THR A 12 2.08 2.78 -17.58
CA THR A 12 2.14 2.42 -19.01
C THR A 12 3.53 2.56 -19.62
N SER A 13 4.39 3.40 -19.02
CA SER A 13 5.77 3.60 -19.48
C SER A 13 6.58 2.29 -19.42
N GLY A 14 7.29 1.99 -20.50
CA GLY A 14 8.06 0.75 -20.63
C GLY A 14 7.25 -0.48 -21.05
N TYR A 15 5.93 -0.36 -21.27
CA TYR A 15 5.15 -1.44 -21.89
C TYR A 15 5.63 -1.67 -23.33
N PRO A 16 6.08 -2.89 -23.69
CA PRO A 16 6.80 -3.07 -24.96
C PRO A 16 5.90 -3.28 -26.17
N TRP A 17 4.57 -3.39 -25.99
CA TRP A 17 3.63 -3.65 -27.07
C TRP A 17 2.72 -2.47 -27.35
N LYS A 18 2.37 -2.29 -28.63
CA LYS A 18 1.30 -1.37 -29.02
C LYS A 18 -0.03 -1.86 -28.46
N MET A 19 -0.73 -0.98 -27.74
CA MET A 19 -2.10 -1.21 -27.30
C MET A 19 -3.06 -0.90 -28.46
N ASN A 20 -3.97 -1.81 -28.77
CA ASN A 20 -4.98 -1.61 -29.83
C ASN A 20 -6.28 -0.95 -29.29
N GLY A 21 -6.38 -0.79 -27.97
CA GLY A 21 -7.52 -0.23 -27.26
C GLY A 21 -7.08 0.54 -26.02
N THR A 22 -7.96 0.63 -25.04
CA THR A 22 -7.68 1.32 -23.77
C THR A 22 -6.77 0.51 -22.86
N VAL A 23 -6.11 1.17 -21.90
CA VAL A 23 -5.32 0.49 -20.85
C VAL A 23 -6.17 -0.55 -20.12
N ARG A 24 -7.42 -0.22 -19.80
CA ARG A 24 -8.39 -1.18 -19.24
C ARG A 24 -8.47 -2.44 -20.09
N GLN A 25 -8.74 -2.32 -21.38
CA GLN A 25 -8.87 -3.47 -22.27
C GLN A 25 -7.57 -4.29 -22.32
N GLU A 26 -6.42 -3.63 -22.36
CA GLU A 26 -5.12 -4.29 -22.37
C GLU A 26 -4.85 -5.07 -21.07
N VAL A 27 -5.20 -4.53 -19.90
CA VAL A 27 -5.05 -5.19 -18.58
C VAL A 27 -5.83 -6.51 -18.52
N PHE A 28 -6.95 -6.63 -19.23
CA PHE A 28 -7.73 -7.87 -19.32
C PHE A 28 -7.21 -8.86 -20.38
N SER A 29 -6.20 -8.50 -21.18
CA SER A 29 -5.52 -9.44 -22.08
C SER A 29 -4.49 -10.29 -21.31
N LEU A 30 -4.11 -11.44 -21.87
CA LEU A 30 -3.06 -12.28 -21.28
C LEU A 30 -1.74 -11.51 -21.10
N ARG A 31 -1.27 -10.84 -22.15
CA ARG A 31 0.02 -10.12 -22.11
C ARG A 31 -0.02 -8.88 -21.21
N GLY A 32 -1.11 -8.12 -21.24
CA GLY A 32 -1.24 -6.93 -20.40
C GLY A 32 -1.38 -7.31 -18.93
N GLY A 33 -2.23 -8.30 -18.62
CA GLY A 33 -2.37 -8.82 -17.26
C GLY A 33 -1.05 -9.35 -16.69
N LEU A 34 -0.27 -10.10 -17.48
CA LEU A 34 1.06 -10.57 -17.08
C LEU A 34 2.05 -9.42 -16.87
N TRP A 35 2.09 -8.44 -17.78
CA TRP A 35 3.01 -7.32 -17.65
C TRP A 35 2.70 -6.45 -16.43
N PHE A 36 1.47 -5.93 -16.35
CA PHE A 36 1.07 -5.05 -15.24
C PHE A 36 1.07 -5.81 -13.91
N GLY A 37 0.71 -7.09 -13.91
CA GLY A 37 0.80 -7.95 -12.73
C GLY A 37 2.23 -8.13 -12.24
N THR A 38 3.16 -8.44 -13.15
CA THR A 38 4.58 -8.59 -12.80
C THR A 38 5.19 -7.26 -12.36
N TYR A 39 4.83 -6.17 -13.02
CA TYR A 39 5.22 -4.82 -12.63
C TYR A 39 4.73 -4.51 -11.22
N HIS A 40 3.44 -4.74 -10.94
CA HIS A 40 2.90 -4.56 -9.59
C HIS A 40 3.55 -5.49 -8.56
N LEU A 41 3.96 -6.70 -8.93
CA LEU A 41 4.60 -7.61 -7.99
C LEU A 41 6.05 -7.22 -7.67
N LEU A 42 6.80 -6.69 -8.65
CA LEU A 42 8.25 -6.58 -8.56
C LEU A 42 8.79 -5.15 -8.59
N ASN A 43 8.04 -4.18 -9.10
CA ASN A 43 8.53 -2.82 -9.34
C ASN A 43 8.39 -1.89 -8.13
N TYR A 44 8.77 -2.38 -6.95
CA TYR A 44 8.87 -1.56 -5.75
C TYR A 44 9.88 -2.16 -4.76
N PRO A 45 10.57 -1.33 -3.95
CA PRO A 45 11.49 -1.82 -2.94
C PRO A 45 10.79 -2.68 -1.88
N ALA A 46 11.08 -3.98 -1.86
CA ALA A 46 10.58 -4.89 -0.85
C ALA A 46 11.68 -5.85 -0.38
N SER A 47 12.04 -5.74 0.89
CA SER A 47 13.03 -6.58 1.58
C SER A 47 12.34 -7.52 2.57
N TYR A 48 11.46 -8.38 2.06
CA TYR A 48 10.77 -9.38 2.87
C TYR A 48 11.57 -10.67 2.97
N SER A 49 11.55 -11.29 4.16
CA SER A 49 12.21 -12.58 4.40
C SER A 49 11.52 -13.76 3.70
N ALA A 50 10.24 -13.61 3.36
CA ALA A 50 9.45 -14.64 2.69
C ALA A 50 8.57 -14.05 1.56
N PRO A 51 8.39 -14.78 0.44
CA PRO A 51 7.54 -14.32 -0.66
C PRO A 51 6.08 -14.05 -0.28
N LEU A 52 5.55 -14.72 0.75
CA LEU A 52 4.17 -14.56 1.23
C LEU A 52 3.81 -13.08 1.48
N TYR A 53 4.71 -12.28 2.05
CA TYR A 53 4.46 -10.86 2.31
C TYR A 53 4.40 -10.04 1.02
N ARG A 54 5.21 -10.39 0.01
CA ARG A 54 5.12 -9.75 -1.30
C ARG A 54 3.82 -10.12 -2.01
N PHE A 55 3.33 -11.36 -1.85
CA PHE A 55 2.01 -11.75 -2.34
C PHE A 55 0.88 -11.07 -1.58
N ALA A 56 1.02 -10.83 -0.28
CA ALA A 56 0.05 -10.05 0.48
C ALA A 56 0.01 -8.59 -0.02
N ASP A 57 1.15 -7.96 -0.31
CA ASP A 57 1.21 -6.65 -0.97
C ASP A 57 0.61 -6.69 -2.39
N PHE A 58 0.87 -7.72 -3.18
CA PHE A 58 0.30 -7.86 -4.53
C PHE A 58 -1.24 -7.89 -4.52
N ASN A 59 -1.80 -8.36 -3.42
CA ASN A 59 -3.24 -8.37 -3.19
C ASN A 59 -3.67 -7.01 -2.61
N ALA A 60 -3.22 -6.63 -1.42
CA ALA A 60 -3.74 -5.47 -0.70
C ALA A 60 -3.14 -4.11 -1.13
N GLY A 61 -2.21 -4.10 -2.08
CA GLY A 61 -1.48 -2.92 -2.53
C GLY A 61 -0.05 -2.87 -2.01
N TRP A 62 0.80 -2.09 -2.69
CA TRP A 62 2.19 -1.91 -2.30
C TRP A 62 2.30 -1.49 -0.83
N TYR A 63 3.18 -2.18 -0.10
CA TYR A 63 3.46 -1.95 1.31
C TYR A 63 2.37 -2.36 2.31
N ALA A 64 1.24 -2.94 1.88
CA ALA A 64 0.18 -3.34 2.81
C ALA A 64 0.66 -4.28 3.93
N SER A 65 1.53 -5.24 3.64
CA SER A 65 2.03 -6.22 4.63
C SER A 65 2.93 -5.57 5.68
N ARG A 66 3.83 -4.67 5.26
CA ARG A 66 4.67 -3.94 6.22
C ARG A 66 3.84 -2.95 7.03
N ASN A 67 2.82 -2.36 6.44
CA ASN A 67 1.92 -1.44 7.13
C ASN A 67 1.07 -2.19 8.16
N ALA A 68 0.59 -3.39 7.84
CA ALA A 68 -0.11 -4.26 8.78
C ALA A 68 0.82 -4.70 9.94
N ALA A 69 2.09 -5.00 9.63
CA ALA A 69 3.09 -5.27 10.67
C ALA A 69 3.35 -4.04 11.56
N PHE A 70 3.39 -2.85 10.98
CA PHE A 70 3.49 -1.59 11.71
C PHE A 70 2.28 -1.34 12.61
N GLN A 71 1.05 -1.48 12.08
CA GLN A 71 -0.19 -1.41 12.87
C GLN A 71 -0.14 -2.39 14.05
N ASN A 72 0.32 -3.63 13.83
CA ASN A 72 0.46 -4.61 14.92
C ASN A 72 1.49 -4.19 15.98
N ALA A 73 2.62 -3.59 15.57
CA ALA A 73 3.59 -3.04 16.50
C ALA A 73 2.99 -1.89 17.33
N VAL A 74 2.20 -1.01 16.70
CA VAL A 74 1.49 0.07 17.37
C VAL A 74 0.45 -0.47 18.35
N VAL A 75 -0.30 -1.53 18.00
CA VAL A 75 -1.24 -2.20 18.92
C VAL A 75 -0.52 -2.68 20.17
N LYS A 76 0.63 -3.35 20.00
CA LYS A 76 1.41 -3.89 21.12
C LYS A 76 1.98 -2.78 22.01
N ALA A 77 2.46 -1.69 21.42
CA ALA A 77 3.06 -0.58 22.17
C ALA A 77 2.02 0.29 22.89
N SER A 78 0.89 0.57 22.23
CA SER A 78 -0.11 1.54 22.72
C SER A 78 -1.28 0.91 23.48
N GLY A 79 -1.51 -0.39 23.33
CA GLY A 79 -2.70 -1.09 23.82
C GLY A 79 -4.00 -0.75 23.06
N VAL A 80 -3.93 0.09 22.03
CA VAL A 80 -5.09 0.45 21.19
C VAL A 80 -5.33 -0.64 20.16
N LYS A 81 -6.56 -1.13 20.05
CA LYS A 81 -6.93 -2.08 19.00
C LYS A 81 -6.98 -1.36 17.64
N LEU A 82 -6.33 -1.93 16.64
CA LEU A 82 -6.35 -1.47 15.24
C LEU A 82 -6.76 -2.64 14.34
N ALA A 83 -7.38 -2.32 13.20
CA ALA A 83 -7.44 -3.24 12.08
C ALA A 83 -6.01 -3.40 11.52
N LEU A 84 -5.64 -4.64 11.17
CA LEU A 84 -4.34 -4.95 10.58
C LEU A 84 -4.48 -5.08 9.06
N ASP A 85 -5.14 -4.10 8.45
CA ASP A 85 -5.50 -4.07 7.03
C ASP A 85 -4.38 -3.49 6.14
N GLY A 86 -3.36 -2.88 6.75
CA GLY A 86 -2.26 -2.25 6.03
C GLY A 86 -2.59 -0.88 5.43
N ASP A 87 -3.79 -0.35 5.70
CA ASP A 87 -4.16 0.99 5.27
C ASP A 87 -3.79 2.03 6.33
N LEU A 88 -2.93 2.96 5.94
CA LEU A 88 -2.45 4.02 6.82
C LEU A 88 -3.06 5.38 6.47
N ILE A 89 -3.66 5.52 5.29
CA ILE A 89 -4.08 6.81 4.75
C ILE A 89 -5.59 6.87 4.68
N ARG A 90 -6.16 7.95 5.22
CA ARG A 90 -7.55 8.28 4.99
C ARG A 90 -7.66 9.15 3.75
N TYR A 91 -8.33 8.63 2.72
CA TYR A 91 -8.55 9.35 1.46
C TYR A 91 -9.79 10.24 1.49
N ASP A 92 -10.68 10.04 2.46
CA ASP A 92 -11.98 10.69 2.60
C ASP A 92 -11.97 11.92 3.53
N SER A 93 -10.88 12.14 4.25
CA SER A 93 -10.82 13.11 5.34
C SER A 93 -9.39 13.49 5.69
N GLU A 94 -9.18 14.73 6.11
CA GLU A 94 -7.93 15.21 6.72
C GLU A 94 -7.84 14.88 8.23
N GLU A 95 -8.90 14.31 8.81
CA GLU A 95 -8.90 13.93 10.21
C GLU A 95 -7.98 12.73 10.47
N PRO A 96 -7.22 12.71 11.59
CA PRO A 96 -6.30 11.63 11.89
C PRO A 96 -6.96 10.25 11.83
N GLY A 97 -6.29 9.31 11.17
CA GLY A 97 -6.70 7.91 11.14
C GLY A 97 -6.54 7.23 12.51
N SER A 98 -7.18 6.09 12.69
CA SER A 98 -7.07 5.27 13.92
C SER A 98 -5.63 4.88 14.22
N THR A 99 -4.86 4.48 13.21
CA THR A 99 -3.42 4.19 13.36
C THR A 99 -2.64 5.41 13.82
N GLU A 100 -2.88 6.57 13.23
CA GLU A 100 -2.22 7.82 13.63
C GLU A 100 -2.56 8.21 15.06
N LEU A 101 -3.83 8.14 15.46
CA LEU A 101 -4.27 8.41 16.82
C LEU A 101 -3.60 7.48 17.83
N ALA A 102 -3.42 6.20 17.50
CA ALA A 102 -2.72 5.25 18.34
C ALA A 102 -1.23 5.59 18.47
N VAL A 103 -0.56 5.99 17.38
CA VAL A 103 0.83 6.47 17.41
C VAL A 103 0.96 7.75 18.25
N ARG A 104 0.03 8.70 18.12
CA ARG A 104 0.03 9.94 18.91
C ARG A 104 -0.06 9.68 20.42
N ARG A 105 -0.72 8.60 20.87
CA ARG A 105 -0.72 8.21 22.29
C ARG A 105 0.65 7.79 22.82
N LEU A 106 1.52 7.29 21.95
CA LEU A 106 2.90 6.93 22.30
C LEU A 106 3.82 8.15 22.42
N ALA A 107 3.45 9.29 21.81
CA ALA A 107 4.31 10.47 21.73
C ALA A 107 4.75 10.97 23.11
N SER A 108 3.81 11.02 24.08
CA SER A 108 4.12 11.44 25.45
C SER A 108 5.07 10.48 26.18
N GLN A 109 4.92 9.18 25.95
CA GLN A 109 5.79 8.15 26.54
C GLN A 109 7.21 8.19 25.96
N LEU A 110 7.35 8.63 24.71
CA LEU A 110 8.61 8.71 23.99
C LEU A 110 9.29 10.09 24.10
N GLY A 111 8.70 11.04 24.83
CA GLY A 111 9.20 12.42 24.91
C GLY A 111 9.16 13.18 23.57
N MET A 112 8.24 12.78 22.68
CA MET A 112 8.08 13.36 21.35
C MET A 112 6.88 14.33 21.33
N SER A 113 6.98 15.40 20.53
CA SER A 113 5.83 16.23 20.21
C SER A 113 5.04 15.64 19.04
N THR A 114 3.75 15.95 18.97
CA THR A 114 2.93 15.61 17.80
C THR A 114 3.24 16.59 16.67
N ALA A 115 3.95 16.15 15.63
CA ALA A 115 4.07 16.90 14.39
C ALA A 115 2.86 16.65 13.49
N ARG A 116 2.34 17.70 12.83
CA ARG A 116 1.26 17.57 11.86
C ARG A 116 1.87 17.15 10.52
N SER A 117 1.56 15.95 10.04
CA SER A 117 1.89 15.56 8.66
C SER A 117 0.91 16.25 7.72
N ILE A 118 1.33 17.32 7.07
CA ILE A 118 0.58 17.92 5.96
C ILE A 118 1.06 17.18 4.71
N VAL A 119 0.25 16.27 4.19
CA VAL A 119 0.39 15.83 2.81
C VAL A 119 -0.40 16.83 1.98
N SER A 120 0.32 17.74 1.32
CA SER A 120 -0.21 18.71 0.34
C SER A 120 -0.22 18.12 -1.06
#